data_AF-A0A9X3WJZ8-F1
#
_entry.id   AF-A0A9X3WJZ8-F1
#
_cell.length_a   1.000
_cell.length_b   1.000
_cell.length_c   1.000
_cell.angle_alpha   90.00
_cell.angle_beta   90.00
_cell.angle_gamma   90.00
#
_symmetry.space_group_name_H-M   'P 1'
#
loop_
_entity.id
_entity.type
_entity.pdbx_description
1 polymer ?
#
loop_
_entity_poly.entity_id
_entity_poly.type
_entity_poly.pdbx_seq_one_letter_code
_entity_poly.pdbx_strand_id
1 'polypeptide(L)'
;MGCSGKRNFGYPKYSEQINEFIDDVYKSELMVTDYHRQLEGLDQNYERIIPEANVEQLKAVLTYYVRGERLCDGMWESACKEKVFLKILYRLKELEKLT
;
A
#
# COMPACT_ATOMS: atom_id res chain seq x y z
N MET A 1 -1.08 -14.80 12.51
CA MET A 1 -2.38 -14.30 12.03
C MET A 1 -2.88 -15.24 10.94
N GLY A 2 -3.97 -15.96 11.20
CA GLY A 2 -4.51 -16.95 10.27
C GLY A 2 -5.38 -16.28 9.22
N CYS A 3 -5.13 -16.58 7.94
CA CYS A 3 -6.04 -16.23 6.86
C CYS A 3 -7.31 -17.09 7.01
N SER A 4 -8.35 -16.53 7.61
CA SER A 4 -9.68 -17.16 7.63
C SER A 4 -10.28 -17.05 6.24
N GLY A 5 -9.99 -18.06 5.41
CA GLY A 5 -10.55 -18.23 4.07
C GLY A 5 -12.06 -18.50 4.13
N LYS A 6 -12.87 -17.44 4.25
CA LYS A 6 -14.22 -17.48 3.71
C LYS A 6 -14.09 -17.34 2.20
N ARG A 7 -14.30 -18.45 1.48
CA ARG A 7 -14.36 -18.48 0.01
C ARG A 7 -15.59 -17.69 -0.46
N ASN A 8 -15.44 -16.37 -0.58
CA ASN A 8 -16.31 -15.59 -1.45
C ASN A 8 -15.87 -15.89 -2.88
N PHE A 9 -16.76 -16.47 -3.68
CA PHE A 9 -16.52 -16.76 -5.11
C PHE A 9 -16.51 -15.50 -6.00
N GLY A 10 -16.28 -14.32 -5.41
CA GLY A 10 -16.20 -13.06 -6.13
C GLY A 10 -15.12 -12.19 -5.52
N TYR A 11 -14.41 -11.46 -6.38
CA TYR A 11 -13.44 -10.45 -5.98
C TYR A 11 -14.06 -9.50 -4.94
N PRO A 12 -13.29 -9.05 -3.95
CA PRO A 12 -13.74 -8.06 -2.98
C PRO A 12 -14.34 -6.84 -3.70
N LYS A 13 -15.54 -6.45 -3.28
CA LYS A 13 -16.20 -5.25 -3.82
C LYS A 13 -15.84 -4.05 -2.96
N TYR A 14 -15.04 -3.16 -3.52
CA TYR A 14 -14.72 -1.87 -2.91
C TYR A 14 -15.65 -0.76 -3.39
N SER A 15 -15.73 0.33 -2.62
CA SER A 15 -16.47 1.50 -3.05
C SER A 15 -15.83 2.13 -4.28
N GLU A 16 -16.61 2.89 -5.05
CA GLU A 16 -16.14 3.61 -6.23
C GLU A 16 -14.91 4.48 -5.90
N GLN A 17 -14.93 5.19 -4.76
CA GLN A 17 -13.82 6.03 -4.33
C GLN A 17 -12.51 5.26 -4.11
N ILE A 18 -12.58 4.03 -3.59
CA ILE A 18 -11.38 3.20 -3.42
C ILE A 18 -10.88 2.71 -4.77
N ASN A 19 -11.79 2.32 -5.68
CA ASN A 19 -11.39 1.89 -7.02
C ASN A 19 -10.74 3.04 -7.80
N GLU A 20 -11.33 4.24 -7.76
CA GLU A 20 -10.76 5.46 -8.35
C GLU A 20 -9.39 5.78 -7.76
N PHE A 21 -9.26 5.76 -6.43
CA PHE A 21 -7.97 5.97 -5.76
C PHE A 21 -6.90 4.98 -6.23
N ILE A 22 -7.24 3.69 -6.32
CA ILE A 22 -6.29 2.67 -6.77
C ILE A 22 -5.93 2.88 -8.26
N ASP A 23 -6.89 3.21 -9.10
CA ASP A 23 -6.67 3.52 -10.52
C ASP A 23 -5.76 4.75 -10.69
N ASP A 24 -5.96 5.79 -9.89
CA ASP A 24 -5.07 6.97 -9.84
C ASP A 24 -3.65 6.58 -9.43
N VAL A 25 -3.48 5.68 -8.44
CA VAL A 25 -2.17 5.17 -8.06
C VAL A 25 -1.51 4.41 -9.21
N TYR A 26 -2.26 3.58 -9.96
CA TYR A 26 -1.74 2.89 -11.14
C TYR A 26 -1.33 3.84 -12.27
N LYS A 27 -2.04 4.96 -12.44
CA LYS A 27 -1.74 5.99 -13.44
C LYS A 27 -0.61 6.95 -13.01
N SER A 28 -0.20 6.89 -11.75
CA SER A 28 0.86 7.72 -11.19
C SER A 28 2.26 7.10 -11.32
N GLU A 29 3.28 7.92 -11.11
CA GLU A 29 4.70 7.49 -11.01
C GLU A 29 5.08 7.01 -9.59
N LEU A 30 4.10 6.67 -8.74
CA LEU A 30 4.32 6.18 -7.38
C LEU A 30 4.57 4.67 -7.30
N MET A 31 4.22 3.92 -8.34
CA MET A 31 4.39 2.48 -8.39
C MET A 31 5.79 2.10 -8.88
N VAL A 32 6.45 1.16 -8.20
CA VAL A 32 7.81 0.71 -8.55
C VAL A 32 7.84 -0.80 -8.81
N THR A 33 8.61 -1.23 -9.79
CA THR A 33 8.66 -2.65 -10.19
C THR A 33 9.51 -3.50 -9.26
N ASP A 34 10.55 -2.92 -8.67
CA ASP A 34 11.55 -3.54 -7.80
C ASP A 34 11.23 -3.39 -6.30
N TYR A 35 9.97 -3.17 -5.94
CA TYR A 35 9.53 -2.93 -4.56
C TYR A 35 10.03 -3.98 -3.55
N HIS A 36 10.18 -5.25 -3.96
CA HIS A 36 10.74 -6.30 -3.11
C HIS A 36 12.16 -5.99 -2.62
N ARG A 37 13.01 -5.43 -3.50
CA ARG A 37 14.39 -5.07 -3.17
C ARG A 37 14.42 -3.89 -2.19
N GLN A 38 13.53 -2.92 -2.38
CA GLN A 38 13.43 -1.74 -1.53
C GLN A 38 12.88 -2.05 -0.12
N LEU A 39 12.20 -3.20 0.03
CA LEU A 39 11.65 -3.67 1.29
C LEU A 39 12.50 -4.75 1.97
N GLU A 40 13.60 -5.17 1.33
CA GLU A 40 14.47 -6.21 1.85
C GLU A 40 15.15 -5.76 3.15
N GLY A 41 15.12 -6.62 4.18
CA GLY A 41 15.72 -6.32 5.49
C GLY A 41 14.92 -5.35 6.37
N LEU A 42 13.78 -4.84 5.91
CA LEU A 42 12.89 -3.99 6.72
C LEU A 42 11.95 -4.82 7.60
N ASP A 43 11.45 -4.21 8.67
CA ASP A 43 10.34 -4.77 9.46
C ASP A 43 9.13 -4.96 8.53
N GLN A 44 8.55 -6.17 8.53
CA GLN A 44 7.34 -6.49 7.76
C GLN A 44 6.09 -5.77 8.29
N ASN A 45 6.17 -5.20 9.49
CA ASN A 45 5.19 -4.23 9.97
C ASN A 45 5.45 -2.86 9.33
N TYR A 46 5.00 -2.71 8.09
CA TYR A 46 5.27 -1.50 7.33
C TYR A 46 4.67 -0.23 7.94
N GLU A 47 3.66 -0.35 8.82
CA GLU A 47 3.15 0.81 9.55
C GLU A 47 4.18 1.46 10.46
N ARG A 48 5.11 0.67 11.00
CA ARG A 48 6.20 1.16 11.85
C ARG A 48 7.31 1.82 11.07
N ILE A 49 7.51 1.43 9.81
CA ILE A 49 8.59 1.99 8.98
C ILE A 49 8.18 3.29 8.29
N ILE A 50 6.88 3.48 7.98
CA ILE A 50 6.40 4.65 7.22
C ILE A 50 6.91 6.00 7.77
N PRO A 51 6.92 6.27 9.09
CA PRO A 51 7.41 7.56 9.62
C PRO A 51 8.87 7.87 9.27
N GLU A 52 9.71 6.84 9.17
CA GLU A 52 11.16 6.97 8.95
C GLU A 52 11.56 6.65 7.50
N ALA A 53 10.65 6.06 6.72
CA ALA A 53 10.91 5.64 5.35
C ALA A 53 11.24 6.81 4.41
N ASN A 54 12.17 6.56 3.50
CA ASN A 54 12.49 7.46 2.39
C ASN A 54 11.47 7.34 1.24
N VAL A 55 11.60 8.16 0.20
CA VAL A 55 10.65 8.18 -0.93
C VAL A 55 10.57 6.82 -1.64
N GLU A 56 11.71 6.15 -1.86
CA GLU A 56 11.77 4.85 -2.56
C GLU A 56 11.08 3.75 -1.75
N GLN A 57 11.33 3.71 -0.45
CA GLN A 57 10.68 2.80 0.50
C GLN A 57 9.18 3.06 0.57
N LEU A 58 8.73 4.31 0.61
CA LEU A 58 7.30 4.66 0.62
C LEU A 58 6.58 4.22 -0.66
N LYS A 59 7.20 4.43 -1.83
CA LYS A 59 6.70 3.92 -3.12
C LYS A 59 6.63 2.39 -3.14
N ALA A 60 7.62 1.73 -2.56
CA ALA A 60 7.65 0.27 -2.46
C ALA A 60 6.56 -0.28 -1.52
N VAL A 61 6.37 0.33 -0.35
CA VAL A 61 5.27 -0.03 0.57
C VAL A 61 3.91 0.21 -0.10
N LEU A 62 3.72 1.33 -0.78
CA LEU A 62 2.48 1.60 -1.52
C LEU A 62 2.22 0.52 -2.57
N THR A 63 3.24 0.18 -3.35
CA THR A 63 3.17 -0.88 -4.37
C THR A 63 2.80 -2.22 -3.75
N TYR A 64 3.38 -2.55 -2.59
CA TYR A 64 3.07 -3.78 -1.85
C TYR A 64 1.58 -3.87 -1.51
N TYR A 65 0.99 -2.82 -0.92
CA TYR A 65 -0.43 -2.82 -0.57
C TYR A 65 -1.35 -2.85 -1.80
N VAL A 66 -1.03 -2.07 -2.83
CA VAL A 66 -1.86 -1.98 -4.05
C VAL A 66 -1.86 -3.30 -4.82
N ARG A 67 -0.71 -3.95 -4.97
CA ARG A 67 -0.60 -5.22 -5.71
C ARG A 67 -0.96 -6.44 -4.86
N GLY A 68 -0.75 -6.39 -3.55
CA GLY A 68 -0.94 -7.54 -2.68
C GLY A 68 -2.41 -7.97 -2.52
N GLU A 69 -3.37 -7.11 -2.85
CA GLU A 69 -4.79 -7.50 -3.00
C GLU A 69 -4.98 -8.64 -4.01
N ARG A 70 -4.12 -8.72 -5.05
CA ARG A 70 -4.16 -9.82 -6.03
C ARG A 70 -3.69 -11.16 -5.44
N LEU A 71 -3.02 -11.12 -4.29
CA LEU A 71 -2.44 -12.28 -3.61
C LEU A 71 -3.26 -12.69 -2.38
N CYS A 72 -3.84 -11.71 -1.69
CA CYS A 72 -4.65 -11.91 -0.49
C CYS A 72 -5.76 -10.86 -0.45
N ASP A 73 -7.00 -11.33 -0.60
CA ASP A 73 -8.19 -10.49 -0.48
C ASP A 73 -8.21 -9.74 0.85
N GLY A 74 -8.62 -8.47 0.82
CA GLY A 74 -8.79 -7.63 2.01
C GLY A 74 -7.57 -6.82 2.40
N MET A 75 -6.50 -6.83 1.61
CA MET A 75 -5.33 -5.98 1.84
C MET A 75 -5.67 -4.49 1.74
N TRP A 76 -6.47 -4.08 0.75
CA TRP A 76 -6.95 -2.70 0.65
C TRP A 76 -7.87 -2.33 1.80
N GLU A 77 -8.72 -3.27 2.26
CA GLU A 77 -9.59 -3.05 3.42
C GLU A 77 -8.77 -2.77 4.68
N SER A 78 -7.77 -3.61 4.96
CA SER A 78 -6.84 -3.42 6.07
C SER A 78 -6.06 -2.11 5.94
N ALA A 79 -5.55 -1.79 4.75
CA ALA A 79 -4.83 -0.54 4.51
C ALA A 79 -5.70 0.69 4.74
N CYS A 80 -6.98 0.64 4.38
CA CYS A 80 -7.94 1.71 4.66
C CYS A 80 -8.25 1.82 6.16
N LYS A 81 -8.54 0.71 6.84
CA LYS A 81 -8.86 0.67 8.27
C LYS A 81 -7.73 1.24 9.12
N GLU A 82 -6.50 0.83 8.84
CA GLU A 82 -5.30 1.26 9.55
C GLU A 82 -4.72 2.58 9.01
N LYS A 83 -5.39 3.20 8.03
CA LYS A 83 -5.00 4.47 7.39
C LYS A 83 -3.61 4.43 6.75
N VAL A 84 -3.17 3.26 6.31
CA VAL A 84 -1.84 3.04 5.72
C VAL A 84 -1.63 3.92 4.49
N PHE A 85 -2.57 3.91 3.53
CA PHE A 85 -2.48 4.76 2.34
C PHE A 85 -2.32 6.24 2.70
N LEU A 86 -3.10 6.71 3.67
CA LEU A 86 -3.05 8.09 4.13
C LEU A 86 -1.70 8.45 4.78
N LYS A 87 -1.16 7.56 5.64
CA LYS A 87 0.15 7.74 6.27
C LYS A 87 1.27 7.84 5.23
N ILE A 88 1.25 6.97 4.22
CA ILE A 88 2.22 6.99 3.11
C ILE A 88 2.16 8.33 2.36
N LEU A 89 0.95 8.76 1.94
CA LEU A 89 0.77 9.99 1.16
C LEU A 89 1.19 11.23 1.93
N TYR A 90 0.87 11.31 3.22
CA TYR A 90 1.34 12.43 4.05
C TYR A 90 2.86 12.45 4.17
N ARG A 91 3.49 11.29 4.39
CA ARG A 91 4.95 11.22 4.46
C ARG A 91 5.62 11.61 3.14
N LEU A 92 5.09 11.14 2.00
CA LEU A 92 5.56 11.55 0.68
C LEU A 92 5.47 13.08 0.51
N LYS A 93 4.34 13.68 0.90
CA LYS A 93 4.14 15.13 0.85
C LYS A 93 5.08 15.90 1.77
N GLU A 94 5.40 15.37 2.95
CA GLU A 94 6.40 15.97 3.84
C GLU A 94 7.79 15.97 3.22
N LEU A 95 8.18 14.87 2.59
CA LEU A 95 9.48 14.74 1.94
C LEU A 95 9.59 15.60 0.67
N GLU A 96 8.51 15.74 -0.10
CA GLU A 96 8.47 16.62 -1.27
C GLU A 96 8.70 18.10 -0.90
N LYS A 97 8.16 18.54 0.24
CA LYS A 97 8.35 19.92 0.73
C LYS A 97 9.77 20.21 1.24
N LEU A 98 10.59 19.17 1.44
CA LEU A 98 11.98 19.30 1.91
C LEU A 98 13.00 19.32 0.76
N THR A 99 12.53 19.16 -0.48
CA THR A 99 13.28 19.29 -1.74
C THR A 99 12.98 20.59 -2.44
#